data_AF-A0AAU9T6M4-F1
#
_entry.id   AF-A0AAU9T6M4-F1
#
_cell.length_a   1.000
_cell.length_b   1.000
_cell.length_c   1.000
_cell.angle_alpha   90.00
_cell.angle_beta   90.00
_cell.angle_gamma   90.00
#
_symmetry.space_group_name_H-M   'P 1'
#
loop_
_entity.id
_entity.type
_entity.pdbx_description
1 polymer ?
#
loop_
_entity_poly.entity_id
_entity_poly.type
_entity_poly.pdbx_seq_one_letter_code
_entity_poly.pdbx_strand_id
1 'polypeptide(L)'
;MSSSDAQLHNVFVYGSFQEPEIVNIMLERTPEIISVTLPGFKRFRLKGRLYPCVIPFEAGEVHGKLLMGLTDEELANVDAVEGNEYERVTVEVVRKDNSEKMTVKTYLWVNKDDPDMYGEWDFEEWKRLHKQKFIESFKEIMEWKRNPQGKVRDDFNHILREDAPSS
;
A
#
# COMPACT_ATOMS: atom_id res chain seq x y z
N MET A 1 29.56 21.73 -8.62
CA MET A 1 28.65 21.28 -7.55
C MET A 1 27.64 20.39 -8.24
N SER A 2 27.81 19.07 -8.18
CA SER A 2 26.78 18.17 -8.73
C SER A 2 25.57 18.28 -7.83
N SER A 3 24.48 18.81 -8.37
CA SER A 3 23.15 18.56 -7.82
C SER A 3 23.05 17.06 -7.58
N SER A 4 22.86 16.67 -6.32
CA SER A 4 22.50 15.31 -5.99
C SER A 4 21.25 14.99 -6.80
N ASP A 5 21.37 14.16 -7.84
CA ASP A 5 20.18 13.59 -8.47
C ASP A 5 19.44 12.87 -7.35
N ALA A 6 18.31 13.44 -6.93
CA ALA A 6 17.46 12.82 -5.94
C ALA A 6 17.08 11.46 -6.50
N GLN A 7 17.46 10.40 -5.79
CA GLN A 7 17.16 9.05 -6.25
C GLN A 7 15.65 8.89 -6.23
N LEU A 8 15.08 8.69 -7.42
CA LEU A 8 13.65 8.47 -7.58
C LEU A 8 13.35 6.98 -7.45
N HIS A 9 12.26 6.68 -6.75
CA HIS A 9 11.83 5.32 -6.44
C HIS A 9 10.50 5.00 -7.12
N ASN A 10 10.38 3.75 -7.55
CA ASN A 10 9.13 3.21 -8.08
C ASN A 10 8.58 2.21 -7.07
N VAL A 11 7.32 2.38 -6.67
CA VAL A 11 6.68 1.59 -5.63
C VAL A 11 5.44 0.90 -6.17
N PHE A 12 5.45 -0.43 -6.15
CA PHE A 12 4.29 -1.26 -6.50
C PHE A 12 3.34 -1.32 -5.31
N VAL A 13 2.09 -0.92 -5.56
CA VAL A 13 0.99 -0.90 -4.60
C VAL A 13 -0.14 -1.78 -5.10
N TYR A 14 -0.71 -2.54 -4.18
CA TYR A 14 -1.68 -3.60 -4.48
C TYR A 14 -2.91 -3.56 -3.58
N GLY A 15 -3.04 -2.54 -2.73
CA GLY A 15 -4.17 -2.36 -1.82
C GLY A 15 -4.79 -0.98 -1.98
N SER A 16 -5.04 -0.31 -0.86
CA SER A 16 -5.70 0.99 -0.78
C SER A 16 -4.95 2.10 -1.52
N PHE A 17 -3.61 2.04 -1.56
CA PHE A 17 -2.76 3.03 -2.25
C PHE A 17 -2.83 2.98 -3.79
N GLN A 18 -3.68 2.12 -4.36
CA GLN A 18 -4.01 2.18 -5.78
C GLN A 18 -4.98 3.33 -6.10
N GLU A 19 -5.71 3.86 -5.11
CA GLU A 19 -6.64 4.97 -5.32
C GLU A 19 -5.90 6.33 -5.31
N PRO A 20 -5.97 7.12 -6.40
CA PRO A 20 -5.23 8.37 -6.52
C PRO A 20 -5.50 9.38 -5.38
N GLU A 21 -6.73 9.40 -4.86
CA GLU A 21 -7.11 10.30 -3.77
C GLU A 21 -6.34 10.00 -2.47
N ILE A 22 -6.11 8.72 -2.17
CA ILE A 22 -5.32 8.31 -1.00
C ILE A 22 -3.85 8.62 -1.20
N VAL A 23 -3.33 8.38 -2.41
CA VAL A 23 -1.96 8.75 -2.77
C VAL A 23 -1.74 10.25 -2.62
N ASN A 24 -2.70 11.07 -3.06
CA ASN A 24 -2.62 12.52 -2.91
C ASN A 24 -2.63 12.98 -1.44
N ILE A 25 -3.40 12.31 -0.56
CA ILE A 25 -3.38 12.59 0.87
C ILE A 25 -2.03 12.22 1.49
N MET A 26 -1.44 11.10 1.04
CA MET A 26 -0.17 10.59 1.57
C MET A 26 1.06 11.40 1.11
N LEU A 27 1.09 11.78 -0.17
CA LEU A 27 2.26 12.38 -0.83
C LEU A 27 2.09 13.87 -1.11
N GLU A 28 0.92 14.45 -0.82
CA GLU A 28 0.55 15.84 -1.16
C GLU A 28 0.61 16.16 -2.67
N ARG A 29 0.71 15.11 -3.50
CA ARG A 29 0.63 15.13 -4.96
C ARG A 29 0.20 13.76 -5.47
N THR A 30 -0.14 13.69 -6.75
CA THR A 30 -0.37 12.41 -7.44
C THR A 30 0.80 12.15 -8.40
N PRO A 31 1.66 11.15 -8.14
CA PRO A 31 2.71 10.73 -9.07
C PRO A 31 2.11 10.11 -10.35
N GLU A 32 2.96 9.81 -11.32
CA GLU A 32 2.54 8.97 -12.45
C GLU A 32 2.19 7.57 -11.93
N ILE A 33 1.04 7.05 -12.36
CA ILE A 33 0.51 5.76 -11.93
C ILE A 33 0.29 4.88 -13.17
N ILE A 34 1.01 3.77 -13.25
CA ILE A 34 0.85 2.80 -14.35
C ILE A 34 0.33 1.45 -13.82
N SER A 35 -0.30 0.66 -14.69
CA SER A 35 -0.82 -0.67 -14.32
C SER A 35 0.23 -1.74 -14.56
N VAL A 36 0.52 -2.54 -13.54
CA VAL A 36 1.53 -3.61 -13.59
C VAL A 36 1.03 -4.87 -12.89
N THR A 37 1.68 -5.98 -13.18
CA THR A 37 1.43 -7.29 -12.56
C THR A 37 2.69 -7.72 -11.81
N LEU A 38 2.51 -8.21 -10.59
CA LEU A 38 3.57 -8.82 -9.77
C LEU A 38 3.42 -10.35 -9.81
N PRO A 39 4.23 -11.08 -10.58
CA PRO A 39 4.18 -12.55 -10.64
C PRO A 39 4.88 -13.20 -9.44
N GLY A 40 4.44 -14.40 -9.05
CA GLY A 40 5.02 -15.17 -7.94
C GLY A 40 4.49 -14.77 -6.56
N PHE A 41 3.36 -14.06 -6.52
CA PHE A 41 2.76 -13.54 -5.28
C PHE A 41 1.25 -13.72 -5.29
N LYS A 42 0.66 -13.72 -4.10
CA LYS A 42 -0.79 -13.74 -3.93
C LYS A 42 -1.24 -12.71 -2.90
N ARG A 43 -2.34 -12.02 -3.22
CA ARG A 43 -2.97 -11.02 -2.38
C ARG A 43 -4.14 -11.62 -1.60
N PHE A 44 -4.22 -11.33 -0.32
CA PHE A 44 -5.26 -11.82 0.58
C PHE A 44 -5.94 -10.64 1.30
N ARG A 45 -7.20 -10.86 1.73
CA ARG A 45 -7.84 -9.98 2.71
C ARG A 45 -7.37 -10.39 4.11
N LEU A 46 -7.40 -9.44 5.03
CA LEU A 46 -7.16 -9.68 6.45
C LEU A 46 -8.46 -9.42 7.23
N LYS A 47 -8.83 -10.32 8.14
CA LYS A 47 -10.06 -10.17 8.93
C LYS A 47 -10.01 -8.88 9.75
N GLY A 48 -11.07 -8.09 9.67
CA GLY A 48 -11.20 -6.87 10.45
C GLY A 48 -10.27 -5.73 10.01
N ARG A 49 -9.64 -5.81 8.84
CA ARG A 49 -8.73 -4.76 8.33
C ARG A 49 -9.15 -4.28 6.95
N LEU A 50 -9.10 -2.97 6.75
CA LEU A 50 -9.47 -2.30 5.49
C LEU A 50 -8.33 -2.27 4.46
N TYR A 51 -7.34 -3.14 4.59
CA TYR A 51 -6.17 -3.21 3.72
C TYR A 51 -5.72 -4.67 3.51
N PRO A 52 -5.22 -5.02 2.31
CA PRO A 52 -4.79 -6.39 2.02
C PRO A 52 -3.33 -6.66 2.39
N CYS A 53 -2.99 -7.94 2.49
CA CYS A 53 -1.60 -8.39 2.50
C CYS A 53 -1.22 -9.08 1.19
N VAL A 54 0.08 -9.10 0.89
CA VAL A 54 0.66 -9.93 -0.18
C VAL A 54 1.78 -10.78 0.39
N ILE A 55 1.78 -12.07 0.01
CA ILE A 55 2.81 -13.05 0.35
C ILE A 55 3.31 -13.78 -0.89
N PRO A 56 4.54 -14.34 -0.87
CA PRO A 56 5.05 -15.17 -1.95
C PRO A 56 4.14 -16.38 -2.23
N PHE A 57 3.84 -16.62 -3.50
CA PHE A 57 3.06 -17.75 -3.97
C PHE A 57 3.40 -18.03 -5.45
N GLU A 58 4.19 -19.06 -5.71
CA GLU A 58 4.89 -19.30 -6.99
C GLU A 58 3.97 -19.28 -8.22
N ALA A 59 2.77 -19.86 -8.12
CA ALA A 59 1.81 -19.96 -9.21
C ALA A 59 0.86 -18.75 -9.32
N GLY A 60 1.01 -17.74 -8.47
CA GLY A 60 0.10 -16.60 -8.40
C GLY A 60 0.65 -15.36 -9.08
N GLU A 61 -0.25 -14.41 -9.28
CA GLU A 61 0.11 -13.05 -9.65
C GLU A 61 -0.81 -12.05 -8.97
N VAL A 62 -0.30 -10.82 -8.78
CA VAL A 62 -1.06 -9.72 -8.20
C VAL A 62 -1.11 -8.57 -9.19
N HIS A 63 -2.31 -8.23 -9.64
CA HIS A 63 -2.51 -7.01 -10.41
C HIS A 63 -2.61 -5.80 -9.47
N GLY A 64 -1.86 -4.76 -9.81
CA GLY A 64 -1.83 -3.54 -9.03
C GLY A 64 -1.40 -2.33 -9.85
N LYS A 65 -0.88 -1.34 -9.14
CA LYS A 65 -0.39 -0.09 -9.72
C LYS A 65 1.05 0.16 -9.32
N LEU A 66 1.78 0.87 -10.16
CA LEU A 66 3.11 1.36 -9.86
C LEU A 66 3.07 2.87 -9.70
N LEU A 67 3.43 3.36 -8.52
CA LEU A 67 3.65 4.78 -8.27
C LEU A 67 5.08 5.11 -8.70
N MET A 68 5.24 6.00 -9.67
CA MET A 68 6.54 6.31 -10.26
C MET A 68 7.11 7.63 -9.75
N GLY A 69 8.44 7.66 -9.60
CA GLY A 69 9.15 8.89 -9.32
C GLY A 69 8.92 9.43 -7.91
N LEU A 70 8.91 8.57 -6.89
CA LEU A 70 8.84 8.98 -5.48
C LEU A 70 10.21 9.46 -5.00
N THR A 71 10.23 10.57 -4.27
CA THR A 71 11.45 11.04 -3.59
C THR A 71 11.76 10.18 -2.36
N ASP A 72 12.96 10.32 -1.79
CA ASP A 72 13.33 9.65 -0.53
C ASP A 72 12.37 9.99 0.62
N GLU A 73 11.91 11.25 0.71
CA GLU A 73 10.97 11.72 1.73
C GLU A 73 9.58 11.09 1.55
N GLU A 74 9.10 11.03 0.32
CA GLU A 74 7.82 10.40 -0.02
C GLU A 74 7.87 8.90 0.24
N LEU A 75 8.97 8.25 -0.12
CA LEU A 75 9.17 6.84 0.17
C LEU A 75 9.20 6.58 1.69
N ALA A 76 9.87 7.43 2.47
CA ALA A 76 9.84 7.36 3.94
C ALA A 76 8.43 7.60 4.51
N ASN A 77 7.60 8.40 3.83
CA ASN A 77 6.21 8.56 4.21
C ASN A 77 5.41 7.27 4.02
N VAL A 78 5.63 6.55 2.91
CA VAL A 78 5.01 5.23 2.70
C VAL A 78 5.52 4.23 3.74
N ASP A 79 6.84 4.16 3.99
CA ASP A 79 7.43 3.28 5.01
C ASP A 79 6.78 3.52 6.40
N ALA A 80 6.56 4.79 6.75
CA ALA A 80 5.98 5.16 8.04
C ALA A 80 4.50 4.74 8.17
N VAL A 81 3.77 4.71 7.05
CA VAL A 81 2.36 4.31 7.02
C VAL A 81 2.21 2.79 7.02
N GLU A 82 3.00 2.08 6.21
CA GLU A 82 3.02 0.62 6.15
C GLU A 82 3.51 0.02 7.49
N GLY A 83 4.40 0.74 8.18
CA GLY A 83 4.80 0.43 9.54
C GLY A 83 5.57 -0.88 9.64
N ASN A 84 5.39 -1.59 10.76
CA ASN A 84 6.14 -2.82 11.06
C ASN A 84 5.41 -4.09 10.57
N GLU A 85 4.19 -3.95 10.05
CA GLU A 85 3.41 -5.10 9.57
C GLU A 85 3.85 -5.55 8.17
N TYR A 86 4.52 -4.64 7.45
CA TYR A 86 5.08 -4.90 6.14
C TYR A 86 6.59 -4.66 6.12
N GLU A 87 7.27 -5.47 5.33
CA GLU A 87 8.68 -5.30 5.00
C GLU A 87 8.81 -4.74 3.58
N ARG A 88 9.57 -3.64 3.43
CA ARG A 88 9.88 -3.12 2.11
C ARG A 88 10.94 -3.98 1.44
N VAL A 89 10.57 -4.59 0.31
CA VAL A 89 11.43 -5.45 -0.49
C VAL A 89 11.56 -4.91 -1.91
N THR A 90 12.48 -5.50 -2.68
CA THR A 90 12.62 -5.22 -4.12
C THR A 90 12.09 -6.42 -4.90
N VAL A 91 11.22 -6.17 -5.87
CA VAL A 91 10.57 -7.19 -6.71
C VAL A 91 10.64 -6.81 -8.18
N GLU A 92 10.42 -7.79 -9.05
CA GLU A 92 10.24 -7.57 -10.49
C GLU A 92 8.74 -7.55 -10.81
N VAL A 93 8.27 -6.49 -11.45
CA VAL A 93 6.90 -6.37 -11.96
C VAL A 93 6.89 -6.31 -13.48
N VAL A 94 5.77 -6.69 -14.09
CA VAL A 94 5.55 -6.67 -15.53
C VAL A 94 4.52 -5.60 -15.88
N ARG A 95 4.88 -4.66 -16.75
CA ARG A 95 3.97 -3.65 -17.27
C ARG A 95 2.86 -4.28 -18.11
N LYS A 96 1.62 -3.83 -17.91
CA LYS A 96 0.46 -4.39 -18.60
C LYS A 96 0.38 -4.01 -20.08
N ASP A 97 0.95 -2.87 -20.47
CA ASP A 97 0.86 -2.31 -21.82
C ASP A 97 1.87 -2.92 -22.80
N ASN A 98 3.11 -3.13 -22.37
CA ASN A 98 4.21 -3.56 -23.22
C ASN A 98 4.95 -4.82 -22.73
N SER A 99 4.52 -5.43 -21.62
CA SER A 99 5.18 -6.58 -20.98
C SER A 99 6.64 -6.34 -20.55
N GLU A 100 7.04 -5.07 -20.40
CA GLU A 100 8.36 -4.69 -19.90
C GLU A 100 8.48 -5.05 -18.42
N LYS A 101 9.63 -5.61 -18.05
CA LYS A 101 9.98 -5.95 -16.67
C LYS A 101 10.64 -4.76 -15.98
N MET A 102 10.23 -4.47 -14.75
CA MET A 102 10.76 -3.36 -13.97
C MET A 102 11.11 -3.83 -12.55
N THR A 103 12.29 -3.44 -12.08
CA THR A 103 12.70 -3.64 -10.69
C THR A 103 12.18 -2.50 -9.83
N VAL A 104 11.33 -2.81 -8.86
CA VAL A 104 10.58 -1.82 -8.07
C VAL A 104 10.56 -2.20 -6.59
N LYS A 105 10.21 -1.25 -5.72
CA LYS A 105 9.97 -1.52 -4.30
C LYS A 105 8.51 -1.96 -4.10
N THR A 106 8.27 -2.82 -3.12
CA THR A 106 6.92 -3.11 -2.63
C THR A 106 6.97 -3.46 -1.16
N TYR A 107 5.82 -3.57 -0.52
CA TYR A 107 5.66 -3.90 0.88
C TYR A 107 5.10 -5.30 0.97
N LEU A 108 5.79 -6.25 1.60
CA LEU A 108 5.29 -7.61 1.79
C LEU A 108 4.88 -7.81 3.23
N TRP A 109 3.84 -8.61 3.44
CA TRP A 109 3.37 -8.89 4.79
C TRP A 109 4.37 -9.74 5.56
N VAL A 110 4.74 -9.28 6.75
CA VAL A 110 5.78 -9.90 7.57
C VAL A 110 5.31 -11.26 8.11
N ASN A 111 4.05 -11.35 8.57
CA ASN A 111 3.51 -12.56 9.20
C ASN A 111 2.89 -13.52 8.17
N LYS A 112 3.71 -14.35 7.52
CA LYS A 112 3.25 -15.24 6.42
C LYS A 112 2.20 -16.28 6.82
N ASP A 113 2.13 -16.63 8.12
CA ASP A 113 1.21 -17.63 8.67
C ASP A 113 0.04 -16.99 9.42
N ASP A 114 -0.31 -15.75 9.08
CA ASP A 114 -1.35 -14.99 9.77
C ASP A 114 -2.74 -15.67 9.65
N PRO A 115 -3.38 -16.07 10.76
CA PRO A 115 -4.69 -16.74 10.75
C PRO A 115 -5.84 -15.83 10.30
N ASP A 116 -5.60 -14.52 10.22
CA ASP A 116 -6.56 -13.56 9.72
C ASP A 116 -6.49 -13.42 8.20
N MET A 117 -5.52 -14.02 7.51
CA MET A 117 -5.54 -14.11 6.05
C MET A 117 -6.68 -14.97 5.56
N TYR A 118 -7.53 -14.40 4.71
CA TYR A 118 -8.65 -15.13 4.13
C TYR A 118 -9.07 -14.54 2.78
N GLY A 119 -9.54 -15.42 1.89
CA GLY A 119 -10.12 -15.03 0.60
C GLY A 119 -9.17 -14.25 -0.31
N GLU A 120 -9.71 -13.83 -1.45
CA GLU A 120 -9.03 -12.92 -2.38
C GLU A 120 -9.50 -11.49 -2.14
N TRP A 121 -8.58 -10.54 -2.32
CA TRP A 121 -8.90 -9.12 -2.25
C TRP A 121 -9.40 -8.58 -3.58
N ASP A 122 -10.63 -8.07 -3.58
CA ASP A 122 -11.23 -7.34 -4.68
C ASP A 122 -11.15 -5.81 -4.43
N PHE A 123 -10.38 -5.13 -5.27
CA PHE A 123 -10.17 -3.70 -5.17
C PHE A 123 -11.43 -2.89 -5.52
N GLU A 124 -12.26 -3.34 -6.46
CA GLU A 124 -13.48 -2.63 -6.86
C GLU A 124 -14.56 -2.77 -5.78
N GLU A 125 -14.67 -3.96 -5.16
CA GLU A 125 -15.53 -4.14 -4.00
C GLU A 125 -15.09 -3.23 -2.84
N TRP A 126 -13.80 -3.24 -2.50
CA TRP A 126 -13.25 -2.38 -1.47
C TRP A 126 -13.49 -0.90 -1.78
N LYS A 127 -13.31 -0.49 -3.03
CA LYS A 127 -13.52 0.89 -3.45
C LYS A 127 -14.97 1.33 -3.24
N ARG A 128 -15.93 0.42 -3.47
CA ARG A 128 -17.36 0.69 -3.28
C ARG A 128 -17.78 0.71 -1.81
N LEU A 129 -17.23 -0.17 -0.98
CA LEU A 129 -17.69 -0.39 0.40
C LEU A 129 -16.88 0.38 1.46
N HIS A 130 -15.59 0.58 1.21
CA HIS A 130 -14.63 0.93 2.25
C HIS A 130 -13.80 2.18 1.93
N LYS A 131 -13.73 2.62 0.66
CA LYS A 131 -12.92 3.78 0.25
C LYS A 131 -13.17 5.01 1.10
N GLN A 132 -14.44 5.40 1.31
CA GLN A 132 -14.76 6.66 1.99
C GLN A 132 -14.29 6.63 3.44
N LYS A 133 -14.62 5.56 4.18
CA LYS A 133 -14.15 5.36 5.55
C LYS A 133 -12.63 5.37 5.62
N PHE A 134 -11.97 4.65 4.71
CA PHE A 134 -10.51 4.63 4.66
C PHE A 134 -9.94 6.03 4.46
N ILE A 135 -10.50 6.85 3.58
CA ILE A 135 -10.04 8.23 3.34
C ILE A 135 -10.21 9.09 4.59
N GLU A 136 -11.35 9.02 5.27
CA GLU A 136 -11.61 9.79 6.49
C GLU A 136 -10.60 9.41 7.57
N SER A 137 -10.46 8.12 7.86
CA SER A 137 -9.47 7.56 8.77
C SER A 137 -8.03 7.94 8.40
N PHE A 138 -7.69 7.87 7.11
CA PHE A 138 -6.34 8.13 6.63
C PHE A 138 -5.96 9.60 6.73
N LYS A 139 -6.91 10.53 6.55
CA LYS A 139 -6.68 11.96 6.80
C LYS A 139 -6.35 12.21 8.27
N GLU A 140 -7.05 11.58 9.19
CA GLU A 140 -6.77 11.68 10.63
C GLU A 140 -5.36 11.15 10.96
N ILE A 141 -4.99 10.00 10.39
CA ILE A 141 -3.64 9.42 10.55
C ILE A 141 -2.58 10.41 10.07
N MET A 142 -2.76 11.02 8.90
CA MET A 142 -1.80 11.98 8.34
C MET A 142 -1.74 13.30 9.13
N GLU A 143 -2.87 13.77 9.67
CA GLU A 143 -2.91 14.94 10.55
C GLU A 143 -2.15 14.67 11.87
N TRP A 144 -2.37 13.52 12.49
CA TRP A 144 -1.65 13.15 13.71
C TRP A 144 -0.17 12.92 13.45
N LYS A 145 0.20 12.39 12.28
CA LYS A 145 1.62 12.29 11.91
C LYS A 145 2.29 13.68 11.84
N ARG A 146 1.55 14.71 11.38
CA ARG A 146 2.03 16.11 11.37
C ARG A 146 2.07 16.73 12.77
N ASN A 147 1.14 16.37 13.66
CA ASN A 147 1.08 16.85 15.05
C ASN A 147 0.82 15.70 16.04
N PRO A 148 1.88 15.01 16.52
CA PRO A 148 1.71 13.72 17.18
C PRO A 148 0.87 13.70 18.47
N GLN A 149 0.63 14.84 19.16
CA GLN A 149 -0.16 14.96 20.40
C GLN A 149 -0.03 13.80 21.44
N GLY A 150 1.07 13.03 21.44
CA GLY A 150 1.28 11.87 22.31
C GLY A 150 0.65 10.54 21.84
N LYS A 151 0.11 10.45 20.61
CA LYS A 151 -0.43 9.21 20.03
C LYS A 151 0.68 8.32 19.45
N VAL A 152 0.49 7.01 19.52
CA VAL A 152 1.48 6.01 19.10
C VAL A 152 0.98 5.20 17.91
N ARG A 153 1.89 4.50 17.23
CA ARG A 153 1.61 3.83 15.94
C ARG A 153 0.48 2.80 15.99
N ASP A 154 0.32 2.11 17.12
CA ASP A 154 -0.75 1.12 17.29
C ASP A 154 -2.15 1.75 17.20
N ASP A 155 -2.26 3.04 17.53
CA ASP A 155 -3.51 3.79 17.39
C ASP A 155 -3.93 3.92 15.91
N PHE A 156 -2.98 4.01 14.98
CA PHE A 156 -3.27 4.11 13.54
C PHE A 156 -3.88 2.83 12.98
N ASN A 157 -3.34 1.67 13.38
CA ASN A 157 -3.82 0.36 12.95
C ASN A 157 -5.21 0.04 13.51
N HIS A 158 -5.59 0.65 14.63
CA HIS A 158 -6.94 0.50 15.18
C HIS A 158 -8.01 1.19 14.33
N ILE A 159 -7.68 2.33 13.71
CA ILE A 159 -8.63 3.14 12.93
C ILE A 159 -8.95 2.48 11.58
N LEU A 160 -7.97 1.82 10.97
CA LEU A 160 -8.13 1.15 9.67
C LEU A 160 -8.81 -0.24 9.78
N ARG A 161 -9.57 -0.48 10.85
CA ARG A 161 -10.34 -1.71 11.02
C ARG A 161 -11.72 -1.62 10.37
N GLU A 162 -12.15 -2.73 9.80
CA GLU A 162 -13.57 -2.90 9.43
C GLU A 162 -14.41 -2.79 10.71
N ASP A 163 -15.56 -2.13 10.63
CA ASP A 163 -16.49 -2.17 11.76
C ASP A 163 -16.88 -3.63 11.99
N ALA A 164 -16.94 -4.05 13.25
CA ALA A 164 -17.50 -5.35 13.58
C ALA A 164 -18.89 -5.43 12.92
N PRO A 165 -19.23 -6.53 12.22
CA PRO A 165 -20.55 -6.67 11.63
C PRO A 165 -21.57 -6.40 12.72
N SER A 166 -22.45 -5.42 12.47
CA SER A 166 -23.59 -5.14 13.33
C SER A 166 -24.34 -6.46 13.48
N SER A 167 -24.36 -7.01 14.70
CA SER A 167 -25.04 -8.27 15.00
C SER A 167 -26.54 -8.16 14.74
#